data_AF-A0A973EUI3-F1
#
_entry.id   AF-A0A973EUI3-F1
#
_cell.length_a   1.000
_cell.length_b   1.000
_cell.length_c   1.000
_cell.angle_alpha   90.00
_cell.angle_beta   90.00
_cell.angle_gamma   90.00
#
_symmetry.space_group_name_H-M   'P 1'
#
loop_
_entity.id
_entity.type
_entity.pdbx_description
1 polymer ?
#
loop_
_entity_poly.entity_id
_entity_poly.type
_entity_poly.pdbx_seq_one_letter_code
_entity_poly.pdbx_strand_id
1 'polypeptide(L)'
;MDDDSKQLDGTEKPPRLWGRHTVLSGLVTVAFLAFLAGCLDWENIWREVLECNKFFVLLGAACHYATYPLRGLRWRHSLAHLPIQGGASKFGQVVFFYNFVDNVVPAKLGDIYAAHMARINFGIRRSEAIGSIVFLRMIDAWIVLLLSLPASWTLLSDRLPDSVVWVLVGDGVIASACTLIMLAFLVLARSLPRWITE
;
A
#
# COMPACT_ATOMS: atom_id res chain seq x y z
N MET A 1 2.66 45.07 21.06
CA MET A 1 3.27 44.68 22.34
C MET A 1 2.44 43.56 22.91
N ASP A 2 2.42 42.40 22.25
CA ASP A 2 3.44 41.34 22.37
C ASP A 2 3.25 40.67 23.74
N ASP A 3 2.79 39.43 23.88
CA ASP A 3 3.42 38.22 23.36
C ASP A 3 2.52 37.02 23.74
N ASP A 4 1.61 36.59 22.86
CA ASP A 4 0.72 35.42 23.12
C ASP A 4 0.80 34.37 22.00
N SER A 5 1.86 34.43 21.17
CA SER A 5 2.05 33.56 20.00
C SER A 5 3.18 32.53 20.15
N LYS A 6 3.68 32.29 21.37
CA LYS A 6 4.80 31.35 21.62
C LYS A 6 4.52 30.32 22.72
N GLN A 7 3.47 29.50 22.55
CA GLN A 7 3.31 28.27 23.34
C GLN A 7 2.91 27.05 22.51
N LEU A 8 3.31 26.99 21.24
CA LEU A 8 3.09 25.82 20.37
C LEU A 8 4.40 25.35 19.72
N ASP A 9 5.45 25.13 20.50
CA ASP A 9 6.61 24.34 20.05
C ASP A 9 7.52 24.08 21.25
N GLY A 10 7.61 22.83 21.73
CA GLY A 10 8.41 22.61 22.94
C GLY A 10 8.87 21.22 23.31
N THR A 11 8.11 20.13 23.11
CA THR A 11 8.52 18.84 23.72
C THR A 11 8.13 17.56 22.98
N GLU A 12 7.91 17.59 21.66
CA GLU A 12 7.85 16.34 20.90
C GLU A 12 9.25 16.01 20.38
N LYS A 13 9.98 15.16 21.12
CA LYS A 13 11.21 14.54 20.63
C LYS A 13 10.89 13.87 19.29
N PRO A 14 11.61 14.17 18.20
CA PRO A 14 11.37 13.52 16.92
C PRO A 14 11.47 12.00 17.12
N PRO A 15 10.50 11.21 16.60
CA PRO A 15 10.54 9.77 16.74
C PRO A 15 11.88 9.26 16.21
N ARG A 16 12.65 8.58 17.05
CA ARG A 16 13.98 8.06 16.68
C ARG A 16 13.77 6.97 15.62
N LEU A 17 13.90 7.35 14.34
CA LEU A 17 13.77 6.46 13.18
C LEU A 17 14.74 5.27 13.25
N TRP A 18 15.87 5.43 13.96
CA TRP A 18 16.80 4.37 14.31
C TRP A 18 16.61 3.88 15.74
N GLY A 19 15.55 3.09 15.96
CA GLY A 19 15.50 2.18 17.08
C GLY A 19 16.56 1.08 16.90
N ARG A 20 17.19 0.63 17.99
CA ARG A 20 18.13 -0.53 17.96
C ARG A 20 17.47 -1.76 17.33
N HIS A 21 16.15 -1.90 17.51
CA HIS A 21 15.34 -2.95 16.88
C HIS A 21 15.23 -2.78 15.36
N THR A 22 15.06 -1.56 14.83
CA THR A 22 15.02 -1.28 13.38
C THR A 22 16.37 -1.56 12.71
N VAL A 23 17.47 -1.21 13.40
CA VAL A 23 18.82 -1.52 12.92
C VAL A 23 19.08 -3.02 12.96
N LEU A 24 18.64 -3.70 14.02
CA LEU A 24 18.77 -5.14 14.16
C LEU A 24 17.95 -5.89 13.10
N SER A 25 16.70 -5.52 12.87
CA SER A 25 15.88 -6.12 11.82
C SER A 25 16.46 -5.85 10.43
N GLY A 26 16.96 -4.63 10.18
CA GLY A 26 17.64 -4.29 8.94
C GLY A 26 18.90 -5.13 8.72
N LEU A 27 19.73 -5.30 9.75
CA LEU A 27 20.92 -6.16 9.69
C LEU A 27 20.56 -7.63 9.44
N VAL A 28 19.52 -8.14 10.10
CA VAL A 28 19.05 -9.52 9.87
C VAL A 28 18.55 -9.69 8.44
N THR A 29 17.78 -8.72 7.91
CA THR A 29 17.32 -8.75 6.51
C THR A 29 18.51 -8.71 5.54
N VAL A 30 19.49 -7.84 5.76
CA VAL A 30 20.69 -7.75 4.90
C VAL A 30 21.52 -9.03 4.99
N ALA A 31 21.70 -9.60 6.18
CA ALA A 31 22.42 -10.87 6.36
C ALA A 31 21.70 -12.03 5.67
N PHE A 32 20.37 -12.07 5.74
CA PHE A 32 19.57 -13.09 5.08
C PHE A 32 19.61 -12.93 3.55
N LEU A 33 19.53 -11.70 3.03
CA LEU A 33 19.70 -11.41 1.61
C LEU A 33 21.11 -11.76 1.11
N ALA A 34 22.15 -11.46 1.89
CA ALA A 34 23.53 -11.80 1.56
C ALA A 34 23.76 -13.32 1.57
N PHE A 35 23.14 -14.03 2.52
CA PHE A 35 23.16 -15.48 2.56
C PHE A 35 22.48 -16.09 1.33
N LEU A 36 21.27 -15.62 0.98
CA LEU A 36 20.57 -16.03 -0.25
C LEU A 36 21.40 -15.74 -1.50
N ALA A 37 21.98 -14.53 -1.60
CA ALA A 37 22.86 -14.13 -2.68
C ALA A 37 24.11 -15.02 -2.82
N GLY A 38 24.61 -15.57 -1.71
CA GLY A 38 25.70 -16.55 -1.71
C GLY A 38 25.30 -17.95 -2.16
N CYS A 39 24.02 -18.31 -2.06
CA CYS A 39 23.47 -19.57 -2.54
C CYS A 39 23.04 -19.54 -4.01
N LEU A 40 23.12 -18.38 -4.67
CA LEU A 40 22.66 -18.17 -6.04
C LEU A 40 23.85 -18.22 -7.01
N ASP A 41 23.72 -19.06 -8.04
CA ASP A 41 24.68 -19.10 -9.16
C ASP A 41 24.47 -17.89 -10.08
N TRP A 42 25.17 -16.80 -9.78
CA TRP A 42 25.09 -15.54 -10.53
C TRP A 42 25.37 -15.69 -12.02
N GLU A 43 26.24 -16.63 -12.40
CA GLU A 43 26.57 -16.89 -13.81
C GLU A 43 25.36 -17.46 -14.57
N ASN A 44 24.65 -18.41 -13.97
CA ASN A 44 23.46 -19.01 -14.57
C ASN A 44 22.33 -17.98 -14.68
N ILE A 45 22.08 -17.21 -13.62
CA ILE A 45 21.07 -16.14 -13.62
C ILE A 45 21.35 -15.12 -14.72
N TRP A 46 22.61 -14.71 -14.87
CA TRP A 46 22.97 -13.73 -15.89
C TRP A 46 22.77 -14.28 -17.31
N ARG A 47 23.08 -15.56 -17.53
CA ARG A 47 22.85 -16.26 -18.80
C ARG A 47 21.37 -16.36 -19.11
N GLU A 48 20.54 -16.78 -18.14
CA GLU A 48 19.08 -16.82 -18.30
C GLU A 48 18.49 -15.44 -18.62
N VAL A 49 18.98 -14.38 -17.99
CA VAL A 49 18.52 -13.01 -18.25
C VAL A 49 18.87 -12.56 -19.68
N LEU A 50 20.04 -12.91 -20.18
CA LEU A 50 20.49 -12.58 -21.53
C LEU A 50 19.76 -13.39 -22.61
N GLU A 51 19.47 -14.66 -22.32
CA GLU A 51 18.74 -15.57 -23.23
C GLU A 51 17.23 -15.35 -23.17
N CYS A 52 16.73 -14.62 -22.16
CA CYS A 52 15.32 -14.31 -22.03
C CYS A 52 14.78 -13.55 -23.24
N ASN A 53 13.58 -13.94 -23.67
CA ASN A 53 12.90 -13.26 -24.75
C ASN A 53 12.45 -11.85 -24.30
N LYS A 54 13.18 -10.85 -24.80
CA LYS A 54 12.98 -9.42 -24.53
C LYS A 54 11.55 -8.95 -24.80
N PHE A 55 10.83 -9.59 -25.71
CA PHE A 55 9.43 -9.25 -25.99
C PHE A 55 8.53 -9.47 -24.76
N PHE A 56 8.65 -10.61 -24.08
CA PHE A 56 7.84 -10.88 -22.88
C PHE A 56 8.22 -9.96 -21.73
N VAL A 57 9.50 -9.60 -21.60
CA VAL A 57 9.97 -8.62 -20.61
C VAL A 57 9.35 -7.25 -20.87
N LEU A 58 9.36 -6.79 -22.12
CA LEU A 58 8.75 -5.52 -22.51
C LEU A 58 7.22 -5.53 -22.35
N LEU A 59 6.57 -6.64 -22.67
CA LEU A 59 5.12 -6.81 -22.47
C LEU A 59 4.77 -6.75 -20.99
N GLY A 60 5.52 -7.47 -20.14
CA GLY A 60 5.35 -7.41 -18.68
C GLY A 60 5.55 -6.00 -18.14
N ALA A 61 6.59 -5.30 -18.60
CA ALA A 61 6.81 -3.89 -18.25
C ALA A 61 5.65 -3.00 -18.70
N ALA A 62 5.15 -3.17 -19.92
CA ALA A 62 4.01 -2.40 -20.43
C ALA A 62 2.74 -2.64 -19.60
N CYS A 63 2.42 -3.90 -19.27
CA CYS A 63 1.30 -4.23 -18.38
C CYS A 63 1.48 -3.63 -16.98
N HIS A 64 2.69 -3.67 -16.43
CA HIS A 64 3.00 -3.06 -15.14
C HIS A 64 2.78 -1.55 -15.17
N TYR A 65 3.31 -0.85 -16.17
CA TYR A 65 3.15 0.60 -16.29
C TYR A 65 1.72 1.03 -16.63
N ALA A 66 0.97 0.23 -17.39
CA ALA A 66 -0.44 0.47 -17.68
C ALA A 66 -1.34 0.40 -16.43
N THR A 67 -0.88 -0.25 -15.35
CA THR A 67 -1.64 -0.36 -14.11
C THR A 67 -1.74 0.98 -13.37
N TYR A 68 -0.72 1.85 -13.43
CA TYR A 68 -0.71 3.14 -12.74
C TYR A 68 -1.81 4.12 -13.19
N PRO A 69 -2.02 4.38 -14.50
CA PRO A 69 -3.10 5.27 -14.93
C PRO A 69 -4.47 4.70 -14.58
N LEU A 70 -4.67 3.37 -14.68
CA LEU A 70 -5.92 2.72 -14.29
C LEU A 70 -6.20 2.89 -12.78
N ARG A 71 -5.18 2.69 -11.94
CA ARG A 71 -5.27 2.93 -10.49
C ARG A 71 -5.57 4.40 -10.17
N GLY A 72 -4.94 5.33 -10.89
CA GLY A 72 -5.20 6.77 -10.79
C GLY A 72 -6.64 7.15 -11.15
N LEU A 73 -7.17 6.59 -12.25
CA LEU A 73 -8.55 6.79 -12.66
C LEU A 73 -9.54 6.23 -11.64
N ARG A 74 -9.29 5.03 -11.14
CA ARG A 74 -10.13 4.39 -10.12
C ARG A 74 -10.16 5.21 -8.81
N TRP A 75 -9.01 5.70 -8.37
CA TRP A 75 -8.95 6.53 -7.16
C TRP A 75 -9.66 7.89 -7.37
N ARG A 76 -9.51 8.50 -8.56
CA ARG A 76 -10.30 9.69 -8.94
C ARG A 76 -11.81 9.40 -8.89
N HIS A 77 -12.25 8.26 -9.39
CA HIS A 77 -13.66 7.87 -9.36
C HIS A 77 -14.16 7.72 -7.91
N SER A 78 -13.36 7.11 -7.03
CA SER A 78 -13.70 7.01 -5.61
C SER A 78 -13.86 8.38 -4.92
N LEU A 79 -13.12 9.39 -5.38
CA LEU A 79 -13.15 10.76 -4.84
C LEU A 79 -14.11 11.69 -5.59
N ALA A 80 -14.83 11.21 -6.61
CA ALA A 80 -15.64 12.06 -7.50
C ALA A 80 -16.75 12.85 -6.78
N HIS A 81 -17.10 12.45 -5.56
CA HIS A 81 -18.09 13.11 -4.70
C HIS A 81 -17.56 14.38 -3.99
N LEU A 82 -16.25 14.66 -4.08
CA LEU A 82 -15.60 15.82 -3.49
C LEU A 82 -15.31 16.88 -4.57
N PRO A 83 -15.17 18.18 -4.20
CA PRO A 83 -14.77 19.22 -5.13
C PRO A 83 -13.27 19.08 -5.48
N ILE A 84 -12.95 18.19 -6.42
CA ILE A 84 -11.57 17.92 -6.82
C ILE A 84 -11.04 18.99 -7.79
N GLN A 85 -9.91 19.61 -7.46
CA GLN A 85 -9.17 20.48 -8.39
C GLN A 85 -8.04 19.69 -9.10
N GLY A 86 -8.37 18.88 -10.11
CA GLY A 86 -7.33 18.15 -10.86
C GLY A 86 -7.83 17.14 -11.89
N GLY A 87 -7.10 17.02 -13.01
CA GLY A 87 -7.36 16.02 -14.06
C GLY A 87 -6.83 14.61 -13.70
N ALA A 88 -7.33 13.58 -14.38
CA ALA A 88 -6.95 12.17 -14.16
C ALA A 88 -5.44 11.90 -14.26
N SER A 89 -4.71 12.66 -15.09
CA SER A 89 -3.26 12.50 -15.24
C SER A 89 -2.50 12.80 -13.94
N LYS A 90 -2.91 13.83 -13.17
CA LYS A 90 -2.30 14.15 -11.88
C LYS A 90 -2.51 13.04 -10.84
N PHE A 91 -3.68 12.39 -10.86
CA PHE A 91 -3.94 11.22 -10.01
C PHE A 91 -3.02 10.05 -10.35
N GLY A 92 -2.83 9.74 -11.64
CA GLY A 92 -1.88 8.71 -12.08
C GLY A 92 -0.45 8.99 -11.62
N GLN A 93 0.00 10.24 -11.70
CA GLN A 93 1.32 10.65 -11.23
C GLN A 93 1.49 10.49 -9.72
N VAL A 94 0.51 10.93 -8.91
CA VAL A 94 0.54 10.74 -7.45
C VAL A 94 0.57 9.25 -7.11
N VAL A 95 -0.17 8.42 -7.85
CA VAL A 95 -0.18 6.96 -7.67
C VAL A 95 1.19 6.35 -7.95
N PHE A 96 1.84 6.80 -9.01
CA PHE A 96 3.20 6.38 -9.33
C PHE A 96 4.19 6.75 -8.24
N PHE A 97 4.14 7.98 -7.73
CA PHE A 97 5.06 8.45 -6.69
C PHE A 97 4.89 7.74 -5.35
N TYR A 98 3.66 7.56 -4.85
CA TYR A 98 3.52 6.86 -3.58
C TYR A 98 3.94 5.40 -3.69
N ASN A 99 3.70 4.74 -4.83
CA ASN A 99 4.11 3.35 -5.04
C ASN A 99 5.64 3.26 -5.13
N PHE A 100 6.30 4.23 -5.76
CA PHE A 100 7.75 4.33 -5.72
C PHE A 100 8.28 4.45 -4.29
N VAL A 101 7.66 5.31 -3.46
CA VAL A 101 8.02 5.43 -2.03
C VAL A 101 7.79 4.11 -1.28
N ASP A 102 6.70 3.41 -1.58
CA ASP A 102 6.39 2.10 -0.96
C ASP A 102 7.43 1.03 -1.30
N ASN A 103 8.02 1.08 -2.50
CA ASN A 103 9.10 0.17 -2.91
C ASN A 103 10.47 0.52 -2.28
N VAL A 104 10.71 1.79 -1.97
CA VAL A 104 12.00 2.26 -1.41
C VAL A 104 12.01 2.21 0.12
N VAL A 105 10.87 2.47 0.75
CA VAL A 105 10.80 2.72 2.19
C VAL A 105 10.19 1.52 2.93
N PRO A 106 10.93 0.87 3.83
CA PRO A 106 10.36 -0.16 4.69
C PRO A 106 9.31 0.45 5.63
N ALA A 107 8.21 -0.28 5.87
CA ALA A 107 7.08 0.05 6.76
C ALA A 107 5.86 0.78 6.15
N LYS A 108 5.56 0.61 4.84
CA LYS A 108 4.28 1.07 4.24
C LYS A 108 4.01 2.57 4.37
N LEU A 109 5.07 3.38 4.50
CA LEU A 109 4.99 4.85 4.58
C LEU A 109 4.41 5.48 3.31
N GLY A 110 4.34 4.73 2.20
CA GLY A 110 3.70 5.15 0.96
C GLY A 110 2.25 5.61 1.16
N ASP A 111 1.48 4.97 2.05
CA ASP A 111 0.06 5.35 2.26
C ASP A 111 -0.09 6.69 3.00
N ILE A 112 0.80 6.98 3.96
CA ILE A 112 0.85 8.29 4.64
C ILE A 112 1.29 9.37 3.66
N TYR A 113 2.28 9.05 2.83
CA TYR A 113 2.76 9.95 1.78
C TYR A 113 1.68 10.25 0.75
N ALA A 114 0.90 9.24 0.34
CA ALA A 114 -0.23 9.41 -0.57
C ALA A 114 -1.28 10.37 0.00
N ALA A 115 -1.65 10.24 1.28
CA ALA A 115 -2.57 11.16 1.93
C ALA A 115 -2.04 12.60 2.00
N HIS A 116 -0.73 12.77 2.24
CA HIS A 116 -0.08 14.06 2.23
C HIS A 116 -0.09 14.71 0.84
N MET A 117 0.28 13.95 -0.20
CA MET A 117 0.23 14.42 -1.58
C MET A 117 -1.19 14.73 -2.03
N ALA A 118 -2.17 13.94 -1.61
CA ALA A 118 -3.57 14.15 -1.95
C ALA A 118 -4.09 15.50 -1.42
N ARG A 119 -3.70 15.85 -0.19
CA ARG A 119 -4.01 17.17 0.40
C ARG A 119 -3.42 18.31 -0.42
N ILE A 120 -2.14 18.22 -0.78
CA ILE A 120 -1.42 19.30 -1.48
C ILE A 120 -1.93 19.46 -2.92
N ASN A 121 -2.14 18.34 -3.62
CA ASN A 121 -2.45 18.37 -5.06
C ASN A 121 -3.94 18.54 -5.37
N PHE A 122 -4.84 18.15 -4.46
CA PHE A 122 -6.29 18.16 -4.70
C PHE A 122 -7.08 19.01 -3.71
N GLY A 123 -6.45 19.57 -2.67
CA GLY A 123 -7.10 20.44 -1.69
C GLY A 123 -8.08 19.74 -0.73
N ILE A 124 -8.09 18.41 -0.70
CA ILE A 124 -9.00 17.61 0.14
C ILE A 124 -8.50 17.49 1.59
N ARG A 125 -9.42 17.28 2.54
CA ARG A 125 -9.07 17.08 3.95
C ARG A 125 -8.27 15.79 4.11
N ARG A 126 -7.24 15.82 4.98
CA ARG A 126 -6.34 14.67 5.21
C ARG A 126 -7.12 13.40 5.59
N SER A 127 -8.16 13.53 6.40
CA SER A 127 -9.00 12.40 6.83
C SER A 127 -9.77 11.74 5.68
N GLU A 128 -10.28 12.53 4.73
CA GLU A 128 -11.02 12.04 3.56
C GLU A 128 -10.07 11.33 2.57
N ALA A 129 -8.87 11.87 2.37
CA ALA A 129 -7.83 11.23 1.57
C ALA A 129 -7.43 9.87 2.15
N ILE A 130 -7.11 9.81 3.45
CA ILE A 130 -6.73 8.57 4.14
C ILE A 130 -7.87 7.54 4.07
N GLY A 131 -9.10 7.95 4.37
CA GLY A 131 -10.26 7.07 4.31
C GLY A 131 -10.48 6.49 2.92
N SER A 132 -10.33 7.30 1.86
CA SER A 132 -10.46 6.82 0.48
C SER A 132 -9.40 5.77 0.11
N ILE A 133 -8.15 5.96 0.57
CA ILE A 133 -7.06 5.02 0.31
C ILE A 133 -7.30 3.72 1.06
N VAL A 134 -7.64 3.78 2.35
CA VAL A 134 -7.94 2.59 3.17
C VAL A 134 -9.09 1.79 2.58
N PHE A 135 -10.17 2.46 2.15
CA PHE A 135 -11.28 1.83 1.46
C PHE A 135 -10.85 1.12 0.18
N LEU A 136 -10.01 1.77 -0.63
CA LEU A 136 -9.50 1.19 -1.86
C LEU A 136 -8.58 -0.03 -1.61
N ARG A 137 -7.74 0.03 -0.57
CA ARG A 137 -6.89 -1.10 -0.15
C ARG A 137 -7.71 -2.29 0.34
N MET A 138 -8.84 -2.04 1.01
CA MET A 138 -9.75 -3.09 1.43
C MET A 138 -10.38 -3.80 0.23
N ILE A 139 -10.91 -3.02 -0.72
CA ILE A 139 -11.47 -3.56 -1.97
C ILE A 139 -10.41 -4.36 -2.72
N ASP A 140 -9.18 -3.87 -2.82
CA ASP A 140 -8.09 -4.58 -3.47
C ASP A 140 -7.80 -5.92 -2.81
N ALA A 141 -7.76 -5.97 -1.46
CA ALA A 141 -7.54 -7.22 -0.73
C ALA A 141 -8.66 -8.24 -1.02
N TRP A 142 -9.92 -7.81 -1.02
CA TRP A 142 -11.05 -8.69 -1.36
C TRP A 142 -11.01 -9.14 -2.82
N ILE A 143 -10.69 -8.26 -3.77
CA ILE A 143 -10.58 -8.62 -5.19
C ILE A 143 -9.47 -9.65 -5.38
N VAL A 144 -8.29 -9.43 -4.80
CA VAL A 144 -7.17 -10.36 -4.89
C VAL A 144 -7.55 -11.71 -4.27
N LEU A 145 -8.20 -11.70 -3.11
CA LEU A 145 -8.65 -12.94 -2.46
C LEU A 145 -9.66 -13.69 -3.32
N LEU A 146 -10.70 -13.01 -3.81
CA LEU A 146 -11.73 -13.61 -4.65
C LEU A 146 -11.17 -14.11 -5.99
N LEU A 147 -10.18 -13.43 -6.56
CA LEU A 147 -9.51 -13.86 -7.78
C LEU A 147 -8.55 -15.03 -7.53
N SER A 148 -7.98 -15.10 -6.33
CA SER A 148 -7.12 -16.21 -5.92
C SER A 148 -7.88 -17.52 -5.78
N LEU A 149 -9.15 -17.52 -5.35
CA LEU A 149 -9.96 -18.74 -5.20
C LEU A 149 -10.05 -19.56 -6.51
N PRO A 150 -10.56 -19.01 -7.64
CA PRO A 150 -10.63 -19.75 -8.89
C PRO A 150 -9.26 -20.03 -9.48
N ALA A 151 -8.27 -19.14 -9.30
CA ALA A 151 -6.92 -19.38 -9.78
C ALA A 151 -6.28 -20.60 -9.07
N SER A 152 -6.42 -20.69 -7.75
CA SER A 152 -5.98 -21.84 -6.98
C SER A 152 -6.74 -23.11 -7.38
N TRP A 153 -8.04 -23.00 -7.62
CA TRP A 153 -8.84 -24.14 -8.08
C TRP A 153 -8.37 -24.64 -9.45
N THR A 154 -8.22 -23.78 -10.45
CA THR A 154 -7.86 -24.18 -11.82
C THR A 154 -6.43 -24.72 -11.93
N LEU A 155 -5.48 -24.17 -11.19
CA LEU A 155 -4.08 -24.60 -11.22
C LEU A 155 -3.83 -25.88 -10.43
N LEU A 156 -4.54 -26.12 -9.31
CA LEU A 156 -4.25 -27.20 -8.36
C LEU A 156 -5.41 -28.19 -8.17
N SER A 157 -6.36 -28.26 -9.12
CA SER A 157 -7.55 -29.14 -9.04
C SER A 157 -7.25 -30.59 -8.63
N ASP A 158 -6.09 -31.14 -9.02
CA ASP A 158 -5.73 -32.54 -8.76
C ASP A 158 -4.95 -32.77 -7.45
N ARG A 159 -4.29 -31.73 -6.90
CA ARG A 159 -3.39 -31.82 -5.73
C ARG A 159 -3.30 -30.47 -5.03
N LEU A 160 -4.31 -30.07 -4.24
CA LEU A 160 -4.18 -28.91 -3.36
C LEU A 160 -3.26 -29.29 -2.17
N PRO A 161 -2.03 -28.74 -2.08
CA PRO A 161 -1.21 -28.94 -0.89
C PRO A 161 -1.85 -28.21 0.29
N ASP A 162 -1.77 -28.80 1.48
CA ASP A 162 -2.32 -28.21 2.71
C ASP A 162 -1.81 -26.77 2.93
N SER A 163 -0.57 -26.46 2.51
CA SER A 163 -0.01 -25.12 2.61
C SER A 163 -0.81 -24.07 1.86
N VAL A 164 -1.34 -24.39 0.68
CA VAL A 164 -2.12 -23.45 -0.14
C VAL A 164 -3.47 -23.17 0.53
N VAL A 165 -4.09 -24.20 1.11
CA VAL A 165 -5.35 -24.05 1.85
C VAL A 165 -5.15 -23.18 3.09
N TRP A 166 -4.07 -23.41 3.85
CA TRP A 166 -3.77 -22.60 5.03
C TRP A 166 -3.47 -21.14 4.70
N VAL A 167 -2.78 -20.86 3.58
CA VAL A 167 -2.56 -19.49 3.11
C VAL A 167 -3.90 -18.83 2.74
N LEU A 168 -4.74 -19.53 1.97
CA LEU A 168 -6.04 -19.03 1.53
C LEU A 168 -6.98 -18.72 2.72
N VAL A 169 -7.03 -19.63 3.70
CA VAL A 169 -7.80 -19.46 4.93
C VAL A 169 -7.21 -18.33 5.77
N GLY A 170 -5.89 -18.27 5.91
CA GLY A 170 -5.17 -17.21 6.61
C GLY A 170 -5.47 -15.83 6.03
N ASP A 171 -5.34 -15.68 4.71
CA ASP A 171 -5.66 -14.45 3.99
C ASP A 171 -7.14 -14.06 4.16
N GLY A 172 -8.05 -15.05 4.15
CA GLY A 172 -9.47 -14.83 4.42
C GLY A 172 -9.77 -14.33 5.82
N VAL A 173 -9.14 -14.93 6.83
CA VAL A 173 -9.27 -14.50 8.23
C VAL A 173 -8.72 -13.08 8.41
N ILE A 174 -7.56 -12.77 7.82
CA ILE A 174 -6.95 -11.44 7.91
C ILE A 174 -7.82 -10.39 7.23
N ALA A 175 -8.31 -10.68 6.01
CA ALA A 175 -9.16 -9.76 5.26
C ALA A 175 -10.50 -9.49 5.99
N SER A 176 -11.13 -10.54 6.53
CA SER A 176 -12.36 -10.39 7.30
C SER A 176 -12.15 -9.64 8.61
N ALA A 177 -11.08 -9.92 9.36
CA ALA A 177 -10.72 -9.19 10.57
C ALA A 177 -10.50 -7.69 10.29
N CYS A 178 -9.73 -7.35 9.25
CA CYS A 178 -9.53 -5.96 8.81
C CYS A 178 -10.88 -5.29 8.47
N THR A 179 -11.76 -6.01 7.79
CA THR A 179 -13.09 -5.49 7.40
C THR A 179 -13.97 -5.21 8.61
N LEU A 180 -13.97 -6.12 9.59
CA LEU A 180 -14.72 -5.95 10.84
C LEU A 180 -14.21 -4.77 11.65
N ILE A 181 -12.88 -4.58 11.75
CA ILE A 181 -12.28 -3.41 12.42
C ILE A 181 -12.72 -2.12 11.74
N MET A 182 -12.71 -2.08 10.40
CA MET A 182 -13.12 -0.91 9.65
C MET A 182 -14.63 -0.62 9.82
N LEU A 183 -15.48 -1.64 9.78
CA LEU A 183 -16.91 -1.49 10.05
C LEU A 183 -17.18 -1.01 11.47
N ALA A 184 -16.48 -1.56 12.47
CA ALA A 184 -16.56 -1.10 13.85
C ALA A 184 -16.16 0.37 13.98
N PHE A 185 -15.10 0.80 13.30
CA PHE A 185 -14.68 2.20 13.29
C PHE A 185 -15.72 3.12 12.64
N LEU A 186 -16.33 2.70 11.52
CA LEU A 186 -17.38 3.46 10.84
C LEU A 186 -18.66 3.56 11.68
N VAL A 187 -19.07 2.47 12.34
CA VAL A 187 -20.23 2.44 13.24
C VAL A 187 -19.97 3.28 14.48
N LEU A 188 -18.78 3.20 15.07
CA LEU A 188 -18.38 4.01 16.23
C LEU A 188 -18.29 5.50 15.88
N ALA A 189 -17.73 5.84 14.73
CA ALA A 189 -17.67 7.22 14.23
C ALA A 189 -19.07 7.80 13.95
N ARG A 190 -20.01 6.96 13.50
CA ARG A 190 -21.42 7.35 13.35
C ARG A 190 -22.14 7.47 14.70
N SER A 191 -21.69 6.74 15.71
CA SER A 191 -22.25 6.73 17.06
C SER A 191 -21.67 7.80 17.99
N LEU A 192 -20.64 8.56 17.58
CA LEU A 192 -20.15 9.69 18.36
C LEU A 192 -21.27 10.76 18.45
N PRO A 193 -21.79 11.04 19.66
CA PRO A 193 -22.84 12.03 19.85
C PRO A 193 -22.37 13.40 19.36
N ARG A 194 -23.21 14.11 18.61
CA ARG A 194 -22.98 15.47 18.06
C ARG A 194 -22.82 16.58 19.12
N TRP A 195 -22.41 16.27 20.35
CA TRP A 195 -22.41 17.17 21.49
C TRP A 195 -21.08 17.91 21.74
N ILE A 196 -20.05 17.75 20.88
CA ILE A 196 -18.72 18.39 21.07
C ILE A 196 -18.35 19.31 19.90
N THR A 197 -19.33 20.03 19.35
CA THR A 197 -19.06 21.19 18.49
C THR A 197 -20.12 22.26 18.74
N GLU A 198 -19.95 23.00 19.83
CA GLU A 198 -20.17 24.46 19.85
C GLU A 198 -18.83 25.13 20.18
#